data_AF-A0A9P6H491-F1
#
_entry.id   AF-A0A9P6H491-F1
#
_cell.length_a   1.000
_cell.length_b   1.000
_cell.length_c   1.000
_cell.angle_alpha   90.00
_cell.angle_beta   90.00
_cell.angle_gamma   90.00
#
_symmetry.space_group_name_H-M   'P 1'
#
loop_
_entity.id
_entity.type
_entity.pdbx_description
1 polymer ?
#
loop_
_entity_poly.entity_id
_entity_poly.type
_entity_poly.pdbx_seq_one_letter_code
_entity_poly.pdbx_strand_id
1 'polypeptide(L)'
;MWLDYEKIQKKIANIKELAILASKDYSNMVEDVYTKIQRMNNEIEIFILSGDTILCPSKATKFDFYVVLGVACPLHNFDDAVYVNQDLNDEDLEQIKNFDGNVICDSTFNYKDGTIEHEKTTKCMIVSKNSLFKRYYATQKDCTFLFGYDGESKMDFLMARINKAEKVRAKQIFAVLFTSYIFEEKAIKVKNQIVNSGRYAYLLHLKNVHYNRLITIEGIDAIVMIDCPLFDNLNIDIFIPIVTPCEINYMLTGQWDGIYDSHKIDEKHISTTTDLTQVKGAGEIILQSGFLGLEFGSDNKDYKIYEGQTGIADSYEKEGE
;
A
#
# COMPACT_ATOMS: atom_id res chain seq x y z
N MET A 1 1.95 -22.62 -16.09
CA MET A 1 2.64 -21.36 -15.75
C MET A 1 4.05 -21.42 -16.31
N TRP A 2 4.56 -20.32 -16.87
CA TRP A 2 5.87 -20.27 -17.51
C TRP A 2 6.49 -18.86 -17.37
N LEU A 3 7.80 -18.75 -17.65
CA LEU A 3 8.56 -17.49 -17.65
C LEU A 3 9.32 -17.37 -18.97
N ASP A 4 9.52 -16.14 -19.43
CA ASP A 4 10.35 -15.85 -20.61
C ASP A 4 11.83 -15.88 -20.23
N TYR A 5 12.40 -17.08 -20.19
CA TYR A 5 13.81 -17.29 -19.85
C TYR A 5 14.78 -16.72 -20.89
N GLU A 6 14.37 -16.57 -22.15
CA GLU A 6 15.21 -15.93 -23.17
C GLU A 6 15.37 -14.43 -22.88
N LYS A 7 14.28 -13.76 -22.49
CA LYS A 7 14.33 -12.36 -22.06
C LYS A 7 15.16 -12.21 -20.78
N ILE A 8 14.99 -13.11 -19.81
CA ILE A 8 15.81 -13.13 -18.58
C ILE A 8 17.29 -13.24 -18.95
N GLN A 9 17.68 -14.23 -19.76
CA GLN A 9 19.07 -14.46 -20.16
C GLN A 9 19.71 -13.23 -20.82
N LYS A 10 18.96 -12.55 -21.71
CA LYS A 10 19.43 -11.32 -22.36
C LYS A 10 19.66 -10.17 -21.38
N LYS A 11 18.80 -10.05 -20.36
CA LYS A 11 18.86 -8.97 -19.36
C LYS A 11 19.97 -9.19 -18.34
N ILE A 12 20.10 -10.41 -17.81
CA ILE A 12 21.09 -10.74 -16.78
C ILE A 12 22.55 -10.66 -17.24
N ALA A 13 22.79 -10.54 -18.56
CA ALA A 13 24.13 -10.37 -19.12
C ALA A 13 24.73 -8.97 -18.85
N ASN A 14 23.90 -7.96 -18.54
CA ASN A 14 24.32 -6.56 -18.45
C ASN A 14 24.02 -5.89 -17.10
N ILE A 15 23.66 -6.66 -16.08
CA ILE A 15 23.28 -6.16 -14.76
C ILE A 15 24.07 -6.88 -13.67
N LYS A 16 24.11 -6.30 -12.48
CA LYS A 16 24.79 -6.89 -11.33
C LYS A 16 23.83 -7.53 -10.35
N GLU A 17 22.66 -6.93 -10.19
CA GLU A 17 21.69 -7.34 -9.19
C GLU A 17 20.34 -7.65 -9.84
N LEU A 18 19.72 -8.74 -9.42
CA LEU A 18 18.37 -9.11 -9.79
C LEU A 18 17.57 -9.46 -8.55
N ALA A 19 16.29 -9.09 -8.54
CA ALA A 19 15.36 -9.53 -7.52
C ALA A 19 14.33 -10.51 -8.07
N ILE A 20 14.17 -11.65 -7.39
CA ILE A 20 13.04 -12.56 -7.55
C ILE A 20 12.00 -12.16 -6.50
N LEU A 21 10.87 -11.60 -6.94
CA LEU A 21 9.76 -11.26 -6.07
C LEU A 21 8.70 -12.34 -6.21
N ALA A 22 8.31 -12.98 -5.12
CA ALA A 22 7.28 -14.01 -5.14
C ALA A 22 6.17 -13.71 -4.16
N SER A 23 4.92 -13.77 -4.63
CA SER A 23 3.77 -13.84 -3.71
C SER A 23 3.68 -15.23 -3.11
N LYS A 24 2.96 -15.35 -2.00
CA LYS A 24 2.79 -16.62 -1.27
C LYS A 24 2.34 -17.78 -2.18
N ASP A 25 1.43 -17.51 -3.10
CA ASP A 25 0.85 -18.52 -4.03
C ASP A 25 1.85 -19.07 -5.05
N TYR A 26 2.97 -18.35 -5.27
CA TYR A 26 4.01 -18.69 -6.25
C TYR A 26 5.35 -19.03 -5.59
N SER A 27 5.38 -19.16 -4.25
CA SER A 27 6.58 -19.44 -3.47
C SER A 27 7.28 -20.74 -3.88
N ASN A 28 6.52 -21.74 -4.32
CA ASN A 28 7.04 -23.01 -4.82
C ASN A 28 7.87 -22.90 -6.10
N MET A 29 7.75 -21.80 -6.86
CA MET A 29 8.53 -21.59 -8.10
C MET A 29 9.91 -20.98 -7.84
N VAL A 30 10.15 -20.42 -6.66
CA VAL A 30 11.34 -19.61 -6.37
C VAL A 30 12.64 -20.41 -6.55
N GLU A 31 12.71 -21.62 -6.00
CA GLU A 31 13.90 -22.47 -6.04
C GLU A 31 14.29 -22.85 -7.47
N ASP A 32 13.31 -23.25 -8.28
CA ASP A 32 13.51 -23.60 -9.68
C ASP A 32 13.99 -22.40 -10.52
N VAL A 33 13.39 -21.23 -10.29
CA VAL A 33 13.75 -20.00 -10.99
C VAL A 33 15.16 -19.55 -10.61
N TYR A 34 15.45 -19.52 -9.30
CA TYR A 34 16.77 -19.21 -8.77
C TYR A 34 17.85 -20.10 -9.40
N THR A 35 17.64 -21.42 -9.34
CA THR A 35 18.60 -22.41 -9.87
C THR A 35 18.84 -22.23 -11.36
N LYS A 36 17.81 -21.90 -12.14
CA LYS A 36 17.95 -21.65 -13.58
C LYS A 36 18.74 -20.37 -13.87
N ILE A 37 18.46 -19.28 -13.17
CA ILE A 37 19.18 -18.00 -13.35
C ILE A 37 20.65 -18.18 -12.99
N GLN A 38 20.95 -18.85 -11.87
CA GLN A 38 22.33 -19.10 -11.42
C GLN A 38 23.14 -19.94 -12.42
N ARG A 39 22.47 -20.83 -13.18
CA ARG A 39 23.12 -21.60 -14.26
C ARG A 39 23.38 -20.76 -15.51
N MET A 40 22.59 -19.71 -15.75
CA MET A 40 22.74 -18.82 -16.90
C MET A 40 23.84 -17.77 -16.67
N ASN A 41 23.92 -17.23 -15.45
CA ASN A 41 24.98 -16.33 -15.01
C ASN A 41 25.25 -16.60 -13.52
N ASN A 42 26.42 -17.12 -13.18
CA ASN A 42 26.80 -17.44 -11.81
C ASN A 42 27.39 -16.25 -11.03
N GLU A 43 27.66 -15.13 -11.72
CA GLU A 43 28.23 -13.91 -11.14
C GLU A 43 27.16 -12.89 -10.73
N ILE A 44 25.90 -13.09 -11.12
CA ILE A 44 24.81 -12.19 -10.76
C ILE A 44 24.41 -12.38 -9.29
N GLU A 45 24.20 -11.26 -8.59
CA GLU A 45 23.65 -11.27 -7.24
C GLU A 45 22.13 -11.37 -7.30
N ILE A 46 21.59 -12.46 -6.74
CA ILE A 46 20.15 -12.74 -6.74
C ILE A 46 19.57 -12.51 -5.35
N PHE A 47 18.63 -11.58 -5.25
CA PHE A 47 17.87 -11.29 -4.05
C PHE A 47 16.49 -11.93 -4.13
N ILE A 48 16.13 -12.71 -3.12
CA ILE A 48 14.79 -13.31 -3.03
C ILE A 48 13.96 -12.48 -2.06
N LEU A 49 12.85 -11.95 -2.56
CA LEU A 49 11.93 -11.12 -1.80
C LEU A 49 10.56 -11.80 -1.77
N SER A 50 10.08 -12.09 -0.57
CA SER A 50 8.69 -12.52 -0.39
C SER A 50 7.80 -11.29 -0.32
N GLY A 51 6.78 -11.28 -1.16
CA GLY A 51 5.65 -10.37 -1.05
C GLY A 51 4.41 -11.10 -0.55
N ASP A 52 3.43 -10.31 -0.12
CA ASP A 52 2.09 -10.79 0.19
C ASP A 52 1.33 -11.13 -1.10
N THR A 53 0.03 -10.88 -1.12
CA THR A 53 -0.89 -11.23 -2.20
C THR A 53 -0.66 -10.42 -3.48
N ILE A 54 -0.22 -9.16 -3.41
CA ILE A 54 0.09 -8.29 -4.56
C ILE A 54 1.54 -7.83 -4.49
N LEU A 55 2.26 -7.90 -5.61
CA LEU A 55 3.65 -7.47 -5.74
C LEU A 55 3.70 -6.03 -6.26
N CYS A 56 4.21 -5.11 -5.44
CA CYS A 56 4.21 -3.69 -5.76
C CYS A 56 5.63 -3.11 -5.72
N PRO A 57 6.10 -2.44 -6.79
CA PRO A 57 7.43 -1.84 -6.80
C PRO A 57 7.56 -0.70 -5.79
N SER A 58 6.47 -0.02 -5.42
CA SER A 58 6.52 1.03 -4.39
C SER A 58 6.84 0.51 -2.98
N LYS A 59 6.75 -0.82 -2.77
CA LYS A 59 7.08 -1.51 -1.53
C LYS A 59 8.42 -2.24 -1.59
N ALA A 60 8.92 -2.47 -2.79
CA ALA A 60 10.16 -3.19 -3.03
C ALA A 60 11.36 -2.24 -2.95
N THR A 61 12.52 -2.78 -2.59
CA THR A 61 13.79 -2.09 -2.81
C THR A 61 14.04 -2.00 -4.33
N LYS A 62 14.75 -0.96 -4.79
CA LYS A 62 15.06 -0.81 -6.21
C LYS A 62 16.20 -1.75 -6.62
N PHE A 63 15.99 -2.52 -7.69
CA PHE A 63 16.98 -3.37 -8.35
C PHE A 63 17.03 -3.06 -9.85
N ASP A 64 18.08 -3.53 -10.53
CA ASP A 64 18.27 -3.35 -11.97
C ASP A 64 17.23 -4.13 -12.79
N PHE A 65 16.82 -5.30 -12.30
CA PHE A 65 15.88 -6.18 -13.00
C PHE A 65 15.09 -7.05 -12.02
N TYR A 66 13.84 -7.32 -12.38
CA TYR A 66 12.90 -8.08 -11.56
C TYR A 66 12.37 -9.31 -12.27
N VAL A 67 12.33 -10.43 -11.55
CA VAL A 67 11.53 -11.60 -11.90
C VAL A 67 10.34 -11.65 -10.95
N VAL A 68 9.14 -11.40 -11.48
CA VAL A 68 7.92 -11.20 -10.70
C VAL A 68 7.05 -12.46 -10.78
N LEU A 69 7.02 -13.21 -9.69
CA LEU A 69 6.28 -14.45 -9.51
C LEU A 69 4.99 -14.16 -8.74
N GLY A 70 3.97 -13.69 -9.44
CA GLY A 70 2.65 -13.39 -8.89
C GLY A 70 1.99 -12.20 -9.55
N VAL A 71 0.88 -11.76 -8.98
CA VAL A 71 0.14 -10.60 -9.48
C VAL A 71 0.85 -9.31 -9.10
N ALA A 72 1.27 -8.56 -10.12
CA ALA A 72 1.85 -7.24 -9.98
C ALA A 72 0.77 -6.18 -9.78
N CYS A 73 1.14 -5.13 -9.06
CA CYS A 73 0.30 -3.96 -8.83
C CYS A 73 0.03 -3.21 -10.14
N PRO A 74 -1.23 -3.09 -10.62
CA PRO A 74 -1.54 -2.34 -11.84
C PRO A 74 -1.36 -0.82 -11.73
N LEU A 75 -1.16 -0.29 -10.50
CA LEU A 75 -0.99 1.15 -10.26
C LEU A 75 0.47 1.61 -10.26
N HIS A 76 1.42 0.67 -10.18
CA HIS A 76 2.85 0.98 -10.10
C HIS A 76 3.61 -0.06 -10.91
N ASN A 77 4.35 0.38 -11.92
CA ASN A 77 5.03 -0.50 -12.85
C ASN A 77 6.46 -0.80 -12.38
N PHE A 78 6.91 -2.04 -12.60
CA PHE A 78 8.33 -2.36 -12.52
C PHE A 78 9.02 -1.88 -13.80
N ASP A 79 10.06 -1.07 -13.68
CA ASP A 79 10.76 -0.46 -14.82
C ASP A 79 11.36 -1.51 -15.78
N ASP A 80 11.95 -2.58 -15.24
CA ASP A 80 12.48 -3.70 -16.02
C ASP A 80 12.14 -5.03 -15.37
N ALA A 81 11.19 -5.76 -15.94
CA ALA A 81 10.69 -7.00 -15.35
C ALA A 81 10.30 -8.08 -16.36
N VAL A 82 10.37 -9.32 -15.87
CA VAL A 82 9.71 -10.49 -16.46
C VAL A 82 8.70 -11.02 -15.45
N TYR A 83 7.47 -11.23 -15.92
CA TYR A 83 6.36 -11.73 -15.11
C TYR A 83 6.13 -13.21 -15.39
N VAL A 84 5.71 -13.94 -14.36
CA VAL A 84 5.15 -15.29 -14.54
C VAL A 84 3.88 -15.19 -15.38
N ASN A 85 3.76 -16.07 -16.35
CA ASN A 85 2.60 -16.13 -17.25
C ASN A 85 1.83 -17.43 -17.06
N GLN A 86 0.52 -17.35 -17.25
CA GLN A 86 -0.37 -18.47 -17.44
C GLN A 86 -1.30 -18.17 -18.61
N ASP A 87 -1.63 -19.23 -19.33
CA ASP A 87 -2.58 -19.17 -20.42
C ASP A 87 -4.00 -19.39 -19.89
N LEU A 88 -4.96 -18.72 -20.50
CA LEU A 88 -6.39 -18.94 -20.26
C LEU A 88 -6.83 -20.18 -21.04
N ASN A 89 -7.83 -20.90 -20.52
CA ASN A 89 -8.44 -22.00 -21.26
C ASN A 89 -9.41 -21.46 -22.33
N ASP A 90 -9.87 -22.33 -23.24
CA ASP A 90 -10.72 -21.91 -24.36
C ASP A 90 -12.08 -21.33 -23.91
N GLU A 91 -12.65 -21.88 -22.83
CA GLU A 91 -13.93 -21.42 -22.26
C GLU A 91 -13.81 -19.99 -21.68
N ASP A 92 -12.75 -19.73 -20.92
CA ASP A 92 -12.41 -18.42 -20.38
C ASP A 92 -12.22 -17.39 -21.52
N LEU A 93 -11.52 -17.79 -22.58
CA LEU A 93 -11.31 -16.94 -23.76
C LEU A 93 -12.61 -16.64 -24.51
N GLU A 94 -13.51 -17.60 -24.61
CA GLU A 94 -14.82 -17.41 -25.22
C GLU A 94 -15.69 -16.45 -24.40
N GLN A 95 -15.70 -16.58 -23.07
CA GLN A 95 -16.39 -15.63 -22.18
C GLN A 95 -15.85 -14.20 -22.32
N ILE A 96 -14.53 -14.04 -22.40
CA ILE A 96 -13.89 -12.74 -22.60
C ILE A 96 -14.29 -12.13 -23.95
N LYS A 97 -14.25 -12.91 -25.04
CA LYS A 97 -14.61 -12.44 -26.39
C LYS A 97 -16.07 -12.03 -26.51
N ASN A 98 -16.95 -12.70 -25.76
CA ASN A 98 -18.38 -12.43 -25.77
C ASN A 98 -18.80 -11.31 -24.79
N PHE A 99 -17.87 -10.77 -24.01
CA PHE A 99 -18.17 -9.71 -23.05
C PHE A 99 -18.29 -8.35 -23.73
N ASP A 100 -19.46 -7.72 -23.61
CA ASP A 100 -19.70 -6.35 -24.08
C ASP A 100 -19.23 -5.33 -23.03
N GLY A 101 -17.91 -5.11 -22.98
CA GLY A 101 -17.30 -4.12 -22.10
C GLY A 101 -15.79 -4.25 -21.96
N ASN A 102 -15.22 -3.51 -21.03
CA ASN A 102 -13.76 -3.48 -20.86
C ASN A 102 -13.25 -4.76 -20.22
N VAL A 103 -12.09 -5.27 -20.61
CA VAL A 103 -11.48 -6.45 -19.98
C VAL A 103 -10.18 -6.04 -19.30
N ILE A 104 -10.06 -6.33 -18.00
CA ILE A 104 -8.88 -6.02 -17.19
C ILE A 104 -8.30 -7.32 -16.67
N CYS A 105 -7.14 -7.69 -17.22
CA CYS A 105 -6.37 -8.86 -16.80
C CYS A 105 -5.30 -8.46 -15.79
N ASP A 106 -5.07 -9.32 -14.79
CA ASP A 106 -3.88 -9.19 -13.95
C ASP A 106 -2.61 -9.60 -14.71
N SER A 107 -1.44 -9.27 -14.15
CA SER A 107 -0.15 -9.46 -14.81
C SER A 107 0.26 -10.93 -15.02
N THR A 108 -0.48 -11.89 -14.45
CA THR A 108 -0.15 -13.31 -14.56
C THR A 108 -0.74 -13.95 -15.80
N PHE A 109 -1.68 -13.29 -16.48
CA PHE A 109 -2.30 -13.83 -17.68
C PHE A 109 -1.67 -13.25 -18.94
N ASN A 110 -1.22 -14.13 -19.85
CA ASN A 110 -0.72 -13.73 -21.15
C ASN A 110 -1.88 -13.50 -22.13
N TYR A 111 -2.55 -12.36 -21.99
CA TYR A 111 -3.61 -11.95 -22.91
C TYR A 111 -3.12 -10.83 -23.84
N LYS A 112 -2.84 -11.20 -25.09
CA LYS A 112 -2.17 -10.35 -26.09
C LYS A 112 -2.94 -9.09 -26.50
N ASP A 113 -4.25 -9.06 -26.29
CA ASP A 113 -5.09 -7.91 -26.62
C ASP A 113 -5.21 -6.87 -25.49
N GLY A 114 -4.40 -7.01 -24.43
CA GLY A 114 -4.27 -6.01 -23.37
C GLY A 114 -5.61 -5.62 -22.74
N THR A 115 -5.63 -4.50 -22.03
CA THR A 115 -6.88 -3.90 -21.57
C THR A 115 -7.68 -3.46 -22.80
N ILE A 116 -8.72 -4.20 -23.17
CA ILE A 116 -9.64 -3.75 -24.22
C ILE A 116 -10.46 -2.63 -23.59
N GLU A 117 -10.09 -1.38 -23.85
CA GLU A 117 -10.87 -0.22 -23.42
C GLU A 117 -11.85 0.17 -24.53
N HIS A 118 -13.12 -0.18 -24.35
CA HIS A 118 -14.24 0.38 -25.07
C HIS A 118 -14.61 1.74 -24.45
N GLU A 119 -14.23 2.84 -25.10
CA GLU A 119 -14.51 4.24 -24.66
C GLU A 119 -15.99 4.52 -24.33
N LYS A 120 -16.91 3.64 -24.74
CA LYS A 120 -18.36 3.82 -24.61
C LYS A 120 -18.98 3.09 -23.41
N THR A 121 -18.25 2.25 -22.66
CA THR A 121 -18.85 1.45 -21.59
C THR A 121 -18.11 1.60 -20.25
N THR A 122 -18.87 1.67 -19.16
CA THR A 122 -18.35 1.70 -17.79
C THR A 122 -18.19 0.30 -17.18
N LYS A 123 -18.72 -0.73 -17.84
CA LYS A 123 -18.69 -2.12 -17.40
C LYS A 123 -17.31 -2.72 -17.65
N CYS A 124 -16.80 -3.46 -16.69
CA CYS A 124 -15.51 -4.12 -16.78
C CYS A 124 -15.64 -5.60 -16.40
N MET A 125 -14.96 -6.48 -17.13
CA MET A 125 -14.67 -7.85 -16.71
C MET A 125 -13.29 -7.89 -16.10
N ILE A 126 -13.19 -8.41 -14.88
CA ILE A 126 -11.93 -8.58 -14.16
C ILE A 126 -11.48 -10.04 -14.29
N VAL A 127 -10.30 -10.22 -14.89
CA VAL A 127 -9.65 -11.51 -15.11
C VAL A 127 -8.50 -11.63 -14.12
N SER A 128 -8.84 -12.09 -12.91
CA SER A 128 -7.86 -12.32 -11.85
C SER A 128 -8.35 -13.38 -10.87
N LYS A 129 -7.46 -14.25 -10.42
CA LYS A 129 -7.72 -15.16 -9.29
C LYS A 129 -7.43 -14.48 -7.94
N ASN A 130 -6.75 -13.34 -7.95
CA ASN A 130 -6.30 -12.65 -6.75
C ASN A 130 -7.41 -11.82 -6.08
N SER A 131 -7.65 -12.06 -4.80
CA SER A 131 -8.75 -11.42 -4.07
C SER A 131 -8.57 -9.90 -3.90
N LEU A 132 -7.34 -9.43 -3.65
CA LEU A 132 -7.07 -7.99 -3.49
C LEU A 132 -7.23 -7.24 -4.80
N PHE A 133 -6.75 -7.82 -5.91
CA PHE A 133 -6.96 -7.27 -7.25
C PHE A 133 -8.46 -7.14 -7.57
N LYS A 134 -9.22 -8.21 -7.34
CA LYS A 134 -10.68 -8.21 -7.56
C LYS A 134 -11.38 -7.15 -6.71
N ARG A 135 -11.06 -7.09 -5.41
CA ARG A 135 -11.67 -6.12 -4.49
C ARG A 135 -11.37 -4.68 -4.89
N TYR A 136 -10.12 -4.37 -5.27
CA TYR A 136 -9.77 -3.03 -5.72
C TYR A 136 -10.71 -2.56 -6.84
N TYR A 137 -10.89 -3.36 -7.89
CA TYR A 137 -11.81 -2.99 -8.98
C TYR A 137 -13.29 -3.03 -8.56
N ALA A 138 -13.71 -3.99 -7.73
CA ALA A 138 -15.09 -4.07 -7.22
C ALA A 138 -15.55 -2.79 -6.52
N THR A 139 -14.64 -2.14 -5.78
CA THR A 139 -14.95 -0.90 -5.04
C THR A 139 -14.96 0.36 -5.93
N GLN A 140 -14.40 0.27 -7.13
CA GLN A 140 -14.17 1.42 -8.02
C GLN A 140 -15.12 1.42 -9.22
N LYS A 141 -15.27 0.28 -9.88
CA LYS A 141 -15.95 0.13 -11.18
C LYS A 141 -17.13 -0.84 -11.08
N ASP A 142 -18.03 -0.75 -12.05
CA ASP A 142 -19.08 -1.76 -12.24
C ASP A 142 -18.46 -2.99 -12.91
N CYS A 143 -18.30 -4.07 -12.14
CA CYS A 143 -17.46 -5.22 -12.51
C CYS A 143 -18.22 -6.55 -12.57
N THR A 144 -17.92 -7.33 -13.60
CA THR A 144 -18.12 -8.79 -13.63
C THR A 144 -16.78 -9.48 -13.41
N PHE A 145 -16.77 -10.66 -12.80
CA PHE A 145 -15.55 -11.40 -12.49
C PHE A 145 -15.54 -12.75 -13.19
N LEU A 146 -14.49 -13.02 -13.97
CA LEU A 146 -14.37 -14.30 -14.68
C LEU A 146 -14.26 -15.49 -13.70
N PHE A 147 -13.49 -15.32 -12.63
CA PHE A 147 -13.26 -16.35 -11.62
C PHE A 147 -14.07 -16.14 -10.33
N GLY A 148 -15.25 -15.53 -10.45
CA GLY A 148 -16.13 -15.21 -9.32
C GLY A 148 -15.55 -14.21 -8.30
N TYR A 149 -16.41 -13.59 -7.51
CA TYR A 149 -16.01 -12.68 -6.42
C TYR A 149 -17.08 -12.65 -5.33
N ASP A 150 -16.73 -13.20 -4.17
CA ASP A 150 -17.60 -13.24 -2.98
C ASP A 150 -17.25 -12.14 -1.96
N GLY A 151 -16.59 -11.06 -2.42
CA GLY A 151 -16.16 -9.99 -1.55
C GLY A 151 -17.19 -8.87 -1.39
N GLU A 152 -16.74 -7.77 -0.80
CA GLU A 152 -17.58 -6.62 -0.48
C GLU A 152 -18.12 -5.94 -1.74
N SER A 153 -19.41 -5.56 -1.71
CA SER A 153 -20.04 -4.79 -2.79
C SER A 153 -19.56 -3.33 -2.76
N LYS A 154 -19.63 -2.64 -3.91
CA LYS A 154 -19.29 -1.21 -3.99
C LYS A 154 -20.08 -0.36 -3.00
N MET A 155 -21.37 -0.64 -2.83
CA MET A 155 -22.24 0.13 -1.94
C MET A 155 -21.84 -0.08 -0.48
N ASP A 156 -21.62 -1.33 -0.06
CA ASP A 156 -21.21 -1.66 1.31
C ASP A 156 -19.88 -0.98 1.65
N PHE A 157 -18.92 -1.07 0.72
CA PHE A 157 -17.63 -0.41 0.85
C PHE A 157 -17.78 1.10 1.06
N LEU A 158 -18.49 1.79 0.17
CA LEU A 158 -18.68 3.24 0.26
C LEU A 158 -19.40 3.64 1.54
N MET A 159 -20.44 2.90 1.95
CA MET A 159 -21.14 3.14 3.20
C MET A 159 -20.23 2.96 4.41
N ALA A 160 -19.39 1.93 4.42
CA ALA A 160 -18.39 1.73 5.47
C ALA A 160 -17.38 2.89 5.53
N ARG A 161 -16.94 3.41 4.38
CA ARG A 161 -16.03 4.56 4.31
C ARG A 161 -16.68 5.85 4.84
N ILE A 162 -17.91 6.16 4.42
CA ILE A 162 -18.66 7.32 4.92
C ILE A 162 -18.86 7.23 6.44
N ASN A 163 -19.25 6.06 6.94
CA ASN A 163 -19.41 5.84 8.38
C ASN A 163 -18.10 6.03 9.15
N LYS A 164 -16.96 5.60 8.59
CA LYS A 164 -15.63 5.86 9.18
C LYS A 164 -15.32 7.37 9.18
N ALA A 165 -15.65 8.09 8.12
CA ALA A 165 -15.46 9.54 8.01
C ALA A 165 -16.29 10.31 9.06
N GLU A 166 -17.54 9.90 9.29
CA GLU A 166 -18.41 10.45 10.34
C GLU A 166 -17.83 10.20 11.75
N LYS A 167 -17.32 8.98 12.01
CA LYS A 167 -16.68 8.64 13.30
C LYS A 167 -15.46 9.50 13.62
N VAL A 168 -14.73 9.98 12.60
CA VAL A 168 -13.55 10.82 12.82
C VAL A 168 -13.84 12.32 12.89
N ARG A 169 -15.07 12.77 12.58
CA ARG A 169 -15.43 14.20 12.53
C ARG A 169 -15.18 14.96 13.84
N ALA A 170 -15.46 14.32 14.97
CA ALA A 170 -15.27 14.92 16.30
C ALA A 170 -13.85 14.74 16.87
N LYS A 171 -12.97 14.00 16.17
CA LYS A 171 -11.63 13.66 16.66
C LYS A 171 -10.66 14.83 16.53
N GLN A 172 -9.64 14.86 17.39
CA GLN A 172 -8.70 15.98 17.50
C GLN A 172 -7.27 15.61 17.14
N ILE A 173 -6.83 14.37 17.42
CA ILE A 173 -5.43 13.98 17.26
C ILE A 173 -5.30 12.87 16.22
N PHE A 174 -4.55 13.11 15.16
CA PHE A 174 -4.41 12.21 14.02
C PHE A 174 -2.97 11.72 13.86
N ALA A 175 -2.79 10.47 13.48
CA ALA A 175 -1.54 9.96 12.91
C ALA A 175 -1.69 9.80 11.40
N VAL A 176 -0.93 10.57 10.62
CA VAL A 176 -0.81 10.41 9.17
C VAL A 176 0.31 9.41 8.89
N LEU A 177 -0.08 8.19 8.52
CA LEU A 177 0.81 7.09 8.20
C LEU A 177 1.02 7.02 6.69
N PHE A 178 2.27 6.97 6.26
CA PHE A 178 2.61 6.61 4.90
C PHE A 178 3.61 5.45 4.89
N THR A 179 3.55 4.64 3.85
CA THR A 179 4.24 3.35 3.84
C THR A 179 5.38 3.25 2.82
N SER A 180 5.53 4.30 2.01
CA SER A 180 6.58 4.43 1.01
C SER A 180 6.84 5.91 0.75
N TYR A 181 8.10 6.28 0.52
CA TYR A 181 8.50 7.66 0.24
C TYR A 181 7.78 8.28 -0.96
N ILE A 182 7.28 7.47 -1.90
CA ILE A 182 6.48 7.99 -3.02
C ILE A 182 5.19 8.71 -2.56
N PHE A 183 4.75 8.45 -1.34
CA PHE A 183 3.54 9.03 -0.75
C PHE A 183 3.84 10.15 0.25
N GLU A 184 5.11 10.52 0.45
CA GLU A 184 5.52 11.52 1.43
C GLU A 184 4.87 12.88 1.16
N GLU A 185 4.92 13.36 -0.08
CA GLU A 185 4.31 14.65 -0.45
C GLU A 185 2.79 14.66 -0.17
N LYS A 186 2.10 13.57 -0.51
CA LYS A 186 0.67 13.40 -0.20
C LYS A 186 0.43 13.41 1.30
N ALA A 187 1.29 12.76 2.08
CA ALA A 187 1.19 12.71 3.53
C ALA A 187 1.40 14.08 4.19
N ILE A 188 2.36 14.86 3.70
CA ILE A 188 2.57 16.24 4.15
C ILE A 188 1.35 17.10 3.83
N LYS A 189 0.80 17.00 2.61
CA LYS A 189 -0.42 17.74 2.21
C LYS A 189 -1.60 17.43 3.14
N VAL A 190 -1.82 16.15 3.44
CA VAL A 190 -2.90 15.70 4.33
C VAL A 190 -2.68 16.16 5.78
N LYS A 191 -1.45 16.07 6.30
CA LYS A 191 -1.08 16.65 7.61
C LYS A 191 -1.47 18.12 7.66
N ASN A 192 -1.08 18.89 6.65
CA ASN A 192 -1.36 20.32 6.59
C ASN A 192 -2.86 20.60 6.55
N GLN A 193 -3.65 19.86 5.76
CA GLN A 193 -5.12 20.00 5.75
C GLN A 193 -5.74 19.81 7.15
N ILE A 194 -5.30 18.79 7.89
CA ILE A 194 -5.80 18.51 9.23
C ILE A 194 -5.40 19.63 10.20
N VAL A 195 -4.14 20.08 10.16
CA VAL A 195 -3.64 21.18 11.00
C VAL A 195 -4.40 22.48 10.74
N ASN A 196 -4.68 22.81 9.48
CA ASN A 196 -5.43 24.03 9.13
C ASN A 196 -6.87 24.02 9.65
N SER A 197 -7.41 22.84 9.94
CA SER A 197 -8.74 22.69 10.55
C SER A 197 -8.74 22.88 12.07
N GLY A 198 -7.59 23.22 12.68
CA GLY A 198 -7.43 23.39 14.12
C GLY A 198 -7.21 22.07 14.89
N ARG A 199 -6.81 21.00 14.20
CA ARG A 199 -6.57 19.67 14.78
C ARG A 199 -5.08 19.33 14.80
N TYR A 200 -4.69 18.34 15.58
CA TYR A 200 -3.31 17.87 15.65
C TYR A 200 -3.08 16.70 14.69
N ALA A 201 -1.96 16.72 13.98
CA ALA A 201 -1.57 15.64 13.07
C ALA A 201 -0.07 15.35 13.16
N TYR A 202 0.27 14.10 13.44
CA TYR A 202 1.64 13.59 13.42
C TYR A 202 1.92 12.90 12.09
N LEU A 203 3.15 12.98 11.60
CA LEU A 203 3.57 12.30 10.39
C LEU A 203 4.47 11.12 10.76
N LEU A 204 4.10 9.90 10.34
CA LEU A 204 4.85 8.69 10.65
C LEU A 204 5.07 7.85 9.40
N HIS A 205 6.29 7.36 9.23
CA HIS A 205 6.67 6.46 8.15
C HIS A 205 6.70 5.01 8.67
N LEU A 206 5.83 4.15 8.13
CA LEU A 206 5.76 2.74 8.49
C LEU A 206 5.75 1.86 7.24
N LYS A 207 6.92 1.35 6.85
CA LYS A 207 7.07 0.46 5.68
C LYS A 207 6.16 -0.77 5.75
N ASN A 208 6.02 -1.34 6.95
CA ASN A 208 5.16 -2.48 7.21
C ASN A 208 4.06 -2.09 8.21
N VAL A 209 2.80 -2.27 7.79
CA VAL A 209 1.59 -1.95 8.54
C VAL A 209 0.96 -3.25 9.01
N HIS A 210 0.97 -3.44 10.32
CA HIS A 210 0.37 -4.60 10.97
C HIS A 210 -0.29 -4.17 12.27
N TYR A 211 -1.30 -4.92 12.70
CA TYR A 211 -2.00 -4.72 13.97
C TYR A 211 -1.03 -4.39 15.13
N ASN A 212 -0.03 -5.24 15.33
CA ASN A 212 0.96 -5.09 16.42
C ASN A 212 1.74 -3.76 16.41
N ARG A 213 1.90 -3.14 15.24
CA ARG A 213 2.58 -1.84 15.10
C ARG A 213 1.61 -0.66 15.23
N LEU A 214 0.34 -0.86 14.92
CA LEU A 214 -0.65 0.19 15.03
C LEU A 214 -1.13 0.36 16.47
N ILE A 215 -1.25 -0.73 17.24
CA ILE A 215 -1.66 -0.66 18.65
C ILE A 215 -0.65 0.05 19.56
N THR A 216 0.62 0.13 19.14
CA THR A 216 1.67 0.82 19.90
C THR A 216 1.66 2.33 19.68
N ILE A 217 0.83 2.84 18.77
CA ILE A 217 0.68 4.28 18.56
C ILE A 217 -0.35 4.80 19.56
N GLU A 218 0.15 5.35 20.66
CA GLU A 218 -0.67 5.90 21.73
C GLU A 218 -0.97 7.40 21.52
N GLY A 219 -1.96 7.93 22.25
CA GLY A 219 -2.27 9.36 22.25
C GLY A 219 -2.93 9.89 20.98
N ILE A 220 -3.42 9.02 20.10
CA ILE A 220 -4.11 9.40 18.86
C ILE A 220 -5.58 8.97 18.86
N ASP A 221 -6.42 9.72 18.16
CA ASP A 221 -7.84 9.44 17.99
C ASP A 221 -8.18 8.69 16.71
N ALA A 222 -7.35 8.87 15.67
CA ALA A 222 -7.59 8.36 14.33
C ALA A 222 -6.28 8.20 13.55
N ILE A 223 -6.26 7.23 12.64
CA ILE A 223 -5.14 6.97 11.73
C ILE A 223 -5.57 7.36 10.32
N VAL A 224 -4.77 8.18 9.65
CA VAL A 224 -4.91 8.47 8.22
C VAL A 224 -3.87 7.67 7.46
N MET A 225 -4.30 6.64 6.74
CA MET A 225 -3.45 5.73 5.99
C MET A 225 -3.26 6.21 4.56
N ILE A 226 -2.00 6.33 4.15
CA ILE A 226 -1.60 6.69 2.79
C ILE A 226 -0.70 5.57 2.26
N ASP A 227 -1.32 4.70 1.49
CA ASP A 227 -0.69 3.52 0.91
C ASP A 227 -1.23 3.24 -0.49
N CYS A 228 -0.58 2.38 -1.25
CA CYS A 228 -1.10 1.81 -2.48
C CYS A 228 -2.51 1.21 -2.23
N PRO A 229 -3.53 1.66 -3.00
CA PRO A 229 -4.93 1.24 -2.81
C PRO A 229 -5.21 -0.27 -2.93
N LEU A 230 -4.28 -1.02 -3.50
CA LEU A 230 -4.39 -2.48 -3.66
C LEU A 230 -4.08 -3.26 -2.37
N PHE A 231 -3.49 -2.61 -1.36
CA PHE A 231 -3.18 -3.24 -0.08
C PHE A 231 -4.36 -3.12 0.89
N ASP A 232 -4.54 -4.13 1.74
CA ASP A 232 -5.66 -4.21 2.70
C ASP A 232 -5.42 -3.51 4.04
N ASN A 233 -4.69 -2.41 4.04
CA ASN A 233 -4.30 -1.75 5.29
C ASN A 233 -5.43 -0.94 5.94
N LEU A 234 -6.62 -0.93 5.33
CA LEU A 234 -7.81 -0.23 5.83
C LEU A 234 -8.77 -1.10 6.65
N ASN A 235 -8.61 -2.43 6.59
CA ASN A 235 -9.47 -3.41 7.27
C ASN A 235 -8.75 -4.13 8.43
N ILE A 236 -7.72 -3.50 8.98
CA ILE A 236 -7.06 -3.97 10.19
C ILE A 236 -8.00 -3.70 11.38
N ASP A 237 -8.37 -4.76 12.09
CA ASP A 237 -9.29 -4.68 13.23
C ASP A 237 -8.58 -4.08 14.45
N ILE A 238 -8.65 -2.75 14.58
CA ILE A 238 -8.15 -2.00 15.73
C ILE A 238 -9.24 -1.04 16.24
N PHE A 239 -9.13 -0.68 17.52
CA PHE A 239 -10.10 0.23 18.17
C PHE A 239 -10.09 1.65 17.56
N ILE A 240 -8.95 2.08 17.02
CA ILE A 240 -8.77 3.41 16.43
C ILE A 240 -9.21 3.36 14.95
N PRO A 241 -10.07 4.28 14.48
CA PRO A 241 -10.51 4.29 13.09
C PRO A 241 -9.35 4.57 12.12
N ILE A 242 -9.23 3.71 11.09
CA ILE A 242 -8.31 3.90 9.95
C ILE A 242 -9.07 4.50 8.76
N VAL A 243 -8.74 5.74 8.44
CA VAL A 243 -9.28 6.52 7.32
C VAL A 243 -8.21 6.79 6.26
N THR A 244 -8.60 7.31 5.11
CA THR A 244 -7.75 7.75 4.01
C THR A 244 -7.93 9.27 3.80
N PRO A 245 -7.04 9.91 3.02
CA PRO A 245 -7.23 11.29 2.58
C PRO A 245 -8.64 11.63 2.07
N CYS A 246 -9.30 10.70 1.36
CA CYS A 246 -10.67 10.88 0.89
C CYS A 246 -11.67 11.17 2.02
N GLU A 247 -11.63 10.37 3.09
CA GLU A 247 -12.53 10.58 4.23
C GLU A 247 -12.16 11.82 5.04
N ILE A 248 -10.89 12.24 5.04
CA ILE A 248 -10.48 13.52 5.63
C ILE A 248 -11.12 14.68 4.88
N ASN A 249 -11.14 14.67 3.54
CA ASN A 249 -11.84 15.69 2.78
C ASN A 249 -13.34 15.69 3.08
N TYR A 250 -13.97 14.52 3.16
CA TYR A 250 -15.39 14.41 3.54
C TYR A 250 -15.65 14.91 4.95
N MET A 251 -14.77 14.58 5.89
CA MET A 251 -14.84 15.03 7.28
C MET A 251 -14.83 16.56 7.36
N LEU A 252 -14.00 17.23 6.56
CA LEU A 252 -13.83 18.68 6.55
C LEU A 252 -14.94 19.42 5.78
N THR A 253 -15.38 18.86 4.65
CA THR A 253 -16.32 19.55 3.74
C THR A 253 -17.77 19.12 3.92
N GLY A 254 -18.00 17.93 4.47
CA GLY A 254 -19.32 17.27 4.51
C GLY A 254 -19.82 16.80 3.14
N GLN A 255 -19.00 16.86 2.09
CA GLN A 255 -19.41 16.58 0.71
C GLN A 255 -18.69 15.35 0.15
N TRP A 256 -19.47 14.47 -0.50
CA TRP A 256 -18.97 13.31 -1.23
C TRP A 256 -19.41 13.46 -2.69
N ASP A 257 -18.48 13.36 -3.63
CA ASP A 257 -18.75 13.52 -5.07
C ASP A 257 -19.10 12.19 -5.78
N GLY A 258 -19.21 11.10 -5.02
CA GLY A 258 -19.60 9.79 -5.52
C GLY A 258 -18.43 8.99 -6.12
N ILE A 259 -17.24 9.56 -6.21
CA ILE A 259 -16.03 8.91 -6.74
C ILE A 259 -15.05 8.70 -5.58
N TYR A 260 -14.73 7.43 -5.30
CA TYR A 260 -13.78 7.10 -4.25
C TYR A 260 -12.36 7.02 -4.77
N ASP A 261 -11.54 8.01 -4.44
CA ASP A 261 -10.10 7.92 -4.57
C ASP A 261 -9.46 8.10 -3.20
N SER A 262 -8.85 7.02 -2.69
CA SER A 262 -8.17 7.00 -1.40
C SER A 262 -7.09 8.06 -1.25
N HIS A 263 -6.50 8.56 -2.33
CA HIS A 263 -5.46 9.60 -2.31
C HIS A 263 -5.98 10.98 -2.68
N LYS A 264 -7.29 11.14 -2.84
CA LYS A 264 -7.89 12.43 -3.16
C LYS A 264 -7.61 13.42 -2.03
N ILE A 265 -7.16 14.61 -2.39
CA ILE A 265 -6.84 15.71 -1.48
C ILE A 265 -7.52 16.97 -2.04
N ASP A 266 -8.30 17.67 -1.22
CA ASP A 266 -8.82 18.99 -1.58
C ASP A 266 -7.78 20.09 -1.31
N GLU A 267 -7.11 20.54 -2.38
CA GLU A 267 -6.06 21.54 -2.30
C GLU A 267 -6.53 22.90 -1.75
N LYS A 268 -7.84 23.18 -1.78
CA LYS A 268 -8.41 24.43 -1.23
C LYS A 268 -8.23 24.56 0.28
N HIS A 269 -8.03 23.43 0.98
CA HIS A 269 -7.84 23.37 2.42
C HIS A 269 -6.36 23.24 2.83
N ILE A 270 -5.43 23.31 1.87
CA ILE A 270 -3.99 23.32 2.12
C ILE A 270 -3.52 24.77 2.24
N SER A 271 -3.13 25.15 3.45
CA SER A 271 -2.39 26.36 3.71
C SER A 271 -1.02 26.32 3.02
N THR A 272 -0.67 27.41 2.34
CA THR A 272 0.63 27.64 1.72
C THR A 272 1.68 28.18 2.70
N THR A 273 1.35 28.37 3.97
CA THR A 273 2.32 28.87 4.94
C THR A 273 3.31 27.76 5.32
N THR A 274 4.57 27.99 4.94
CA THR A 274 5.77 27.31 5.45
C THR A 274 6.10 27.69 6.89
N ASP A 275 5.20 28.41 7.57
CA ASP A 275 5.38 28.76 8.96
C ASP A 275 5.34 27.47 9.77
N LEU A 276 6.53 27.07 10.23
CA LEU A 276 6.74 26.21 11.38
C LEU A 276 5.77 26.66 12.46
N THR A 277 4.61 26.02 12.52
CA THR A 277 3.65 26.24 13.57
C THR A 277 4.36 25.73 14.81
N GLN A 278 4.84 26.65 15.63
CA GLN A 278 5.55 26.33 16.85
C GLN A 278 4.58 25.45 17.66
N VAL A 279 4.88 24.16 17.76
CA VAL A 279 4.04 23.15 18.43
C VAL A 279 4.14 23.37 19.94
N LYS A 280 3.60 24.48 20.41
CA LYS A 280 3.34 24.73 21.83
C LYS A 280 1.97 24.12 22.13
N GLY A 281 1.97 22.84 22.48
CA GLY A 281 0.76 22.15 22.94
C GLY A 281 0.82 20.64 22.78
N ALA A 282 1.17 20.12 21.59
CA ALA A 282 1.16 18.67 21.36
C ALA A 282 2.24 17.96 22.20
N GLY A 283 3.42 18.57 22.35
CA GLY A 283 4.48 18.07 23.24
C GLY A 283 4.10 18.09 24.72
N GLU A 284 3.26 19.03 25.16
CA GLU A 284 2.76 19.07 26.55
C GLU A 284 1.68 18.01 26.82
N ILE A 285 0.86 17.68 25.82
CA ILE A 285 -0.11 16.58 25.88
C ILE A 285 0.63 15.23 25.92
N ILE A 286 1.70 15.08 25.13
CA ILE A 286 2.59 13.90 25.13
C ILE A 286 3.37 13.78 26.46
N LEU A 287 3.78 14.88 27.08
CA LEU A 287 4.46 14.83 28.38
C LEU A 287 3.54 14.33 29.51
N GLN A 288 2.20 14.35 29.32
CA GLN A 288 1.24 13.73 30.24
C GLN A 288 0.94 12.26 29.91
N SER A 289 1.07 11.83 28.66
CA SER A 289 0.91 10.43 28.23
C SER A 289 2.22 9.96 27.64
N GLY A 290 3.08 9.29 28.44
CA GLY A 290 4.50 8.96 28.18
C GLY A 290 4.87 8.30 26.83
N PHE A 291 4.52 8.94 25.73
CA PHE A 291 4.72 8.51 24.37
C PHE A 291 6.12 8.95 23.92
N LEU A 292 6.97 7.97 23.66
CA LEU A 292 8.29 8.14 23.06
C LEU A 292 8.24 7.67 21.60
N GLY A 293 7.72 8.53 20.73
CA GLY A 293 7.85 8.38 19.28
C GLY A 293 8.63 9.56 18.70
N LEU A 294 9.54 9.29 17.76
CA LEU A 294 10.25 10.34 17.02
C LEU A 294 9.36 10.82 15.86
N GLU A 295 9.00 12.11 15.86
CA GLU A 295 8.35 12.75 14.72
C GLU A 295 9.31 12.75 13.53
N PHE A 296 8.81 12.42 12.33
CA PHE A 296 9.60 12.49 11.11
C PHE A 296 9.93 13.96 10.77
N GLY A 297 11.21 14.31 10.79
CA GLY A 297 11.71 15.63 10.39
C GLY A 297 12.56 15.54 9.12
N SER A 298 12.30 16.40 8.14
CA SER A 298 13.02 16.45 6.85
C SER A 298 14.53 16.70 6.98
N ASP A 299 14.96 17.26 8.11
CA ASP A 299 16.33 17.74 8.30
C ASP A 299 17.23 16.76 9.07
N ASN A 300 16.66 15.70 9.63
CA ASN A 300 17.42 14.72 10.42
C ASN A 300 17.81 13.52 9.56
N LYS A 301 18.97 13.60 8.91
CA LYS A 301 19.76 12.44 8.45
C LYS A 301 20.41 11.71 9.63
N ASP A 302 19.71 11.63 10.75
CA ASP A 302 20.21 10.96 11.92
C ASP A 302 19.67 9.55 12.00
N TYR A 303 20.47 8.61 11.52
CA TYR A 303 20.19 7.18 11.61
C TYR A 303 20.63 6.59 12.95
N LYS A 304 21.03 7.43 13.93
CA LYS A 304 21.43 6.94 15.25
C LYS A 304 20.20 6.61 16.08
N ILE A 305 20.23 5.41 16.65
CA ILE A 305 19.34 5.04 17.75
C ILE A 305 19.86 5.79 18.98
N TYR A 306 19.08 6.74 19.46
CA TYR A 306 19.36 7.42 20.71
C TYR A 306 18.93 6.52 21.87
N GLU A 307 19.85 6.22 22.78
CA GLU A 307 19.51 5.57 24.05
C GLU A 307 18.44 6.42 24.75
N GLY A 308 17.28 5.80 25.00
CA GLY A 308 16.31 6.35 25.94
C GLY A 308 16.97 6.50 27.30
N GLN A 309 16.51 7.48 28.09
CA GLN A 309 17.01 7.67 29.45
C GLN A 309 17.01 6.34 30.20
N THR A 310 18.15 6.03 30.81
CA THR A 310 18.37 4.90 31.70
C THR A 310 17.38 4.95 32.86
N GLY A 311 16.19 4.41 32.66
CA GLY A 311 15.33 3.86 33.71
C GLY A 311 15.84 2.49 34.13
N ILE A 312 17.14 2.36 34.38
CA ILE A 312 17.71 1.18 35.03
C ILE A 312 17.51 1.43 36.53
N ALA A 313 16.81 0.52 37.21
CA ALA A 313 16.85 0.48 38.66
C ALA A 313 18.31 0.22 39.08
N ASP A 314 18.93 1.22 39.70
CA ASP A 314 20.38 1.26 40.01
C ASP A 314 20.79 0.33 41.16
N SER A 315 19.93 -0.62 41.55
CA SER A 315 20.25 -1.64 42.56
C SER A 315 19.18 -2.73 42.61
N TYR A 316 19.57 -3.98 42.33
CA TYR A 316 18.89 -5.14 42.91
C TYR A 316 19.43 -5.32 44.33
N GLU A 317 18.86 -4.60 45.29
CA GLU A 317 19.03 -5.00 46.68
C GLU A 317 18.30 -6.33 46.88
N LYS A 318 19.10 -7.37 47.13
CA LYS A 318 18.76 -8.66 47.72
C LYS A 318 17.29 -8.82 48.15
N GLU A 319 16.50 -9.43 47.30
CA GLU A 319 15.35 -10.24 47.73
C GLU A 319 15.56 -11.66 47.19
N GLY A 320 15.78 -12.59 48.12
CA GLY A 320 16.08 -13.99 47.84
C GLY A 320 17.04 -14.56 48.88
N GLU A 321 16.53 -14.81 50.08
CA GLU A 321 16.99 -15.97 50.86
C GLU A 321 16.73 -17.26 50.08
#